data_AF-A0A9D2RVF9-F1
#
_entry.id   AF-A0A9D2RVF9-F1
#
_cell.length_a   1.000
_cell.length_b   1.000
_cell.length_c   1.000
_cell.angle_alpha   90.00
_cell.angle_beta   90.00
_cell.angle_gamma   90.00
#
_symmetry.space_group_name_H-M   'P 1'
#
loop_
_entity.id
_entity.type
_entity.pdbx_description
1 polymer ?
#
loop_
_entity_poly.entity_id
_entity_poly.type
_entity_poly.pdbx_seq_one_letter_code
_entity_poly.pdbx_strand_id
1 'polypeptide(L)'
;MIVSCEASLTPPENNQYLLYIIDSHPTDNIDGVSYYVLLGKQDGKIWEETCIISYDDTKESINLSNWAHVIWRRAFEGSENLKEVNLDTGDLVQIAEKAFSGCTNLERVIIPDTVQEIADNAFENCPKLTLYVTEGSYAEQYAIEHQIPYEYTPTAPEIEKITVNKNMVTIQFSEFTGDMYYCVLGTGKTDDGVPVRSGNSGRIAVSQTDNQVTFRNVAQGNYYIGARALSLDGDAKVYSKWSGLGEAEITVTTPERPSILSITQSGNRLRVVPSIPDGADGYIVTVGCGTTKNDSSTAAAAVPSQKAGSRTVSGTGAVTLRNAKPGTYYIGIQTFIRSSDGSKTYSQWSPLKRFTVK
;
A
#
# COMPACT_ATOMS: atom_id res chain seq x y z
N MET A 1 -26.43 -26.13 13.44
CA MET A 1 -26.25 -27.12 14.52
C MET A 1 -25.09 -26.59 15.34
N ILE A 2 -25.34 -26.11 16.56
CA ILE A 2 -24.29 -25.57 17.43
C ILE A 2 -23.41 -26.77 17.79
N VAL A 3 -22.26 -26.91 17.15
CA VAL A 3 -21.22 -27.79 17.64
C VAL A 3 -20.64 -27.07 18.84
N SER A 4 -21.10 -27.45 20.04
CA SER A 4 -20.35 -27.17 21.26
C SER A 4 -19.01 -27.90 21.11
N CYS A 5 -18.02 -27.21 20.56
CA CYS A 5 -16.65 -27.65 20.67
C CYS A 5 -16.21 -27.24 22.08
N GLU A 6 -16.10 -28.20 23.00
CA GLU A 6 -15.29 -28.00 24.20
C GLU A 6 -13.84 -27.86 23.72
N ALA A 7 -13.48 -26.65 23.31
CA ALA A 7 -12.11 -26.27 23.12
C ALA A 7 -11.49 -26.18 24.52
N SER A 8 -10.74 -27.20 24.92
CA SER A 8 -9.68 -27.01 25.89
C SER A 8 -8.63 -26.12 25.23
N LEU A 9 -8.87 -24.81 25.22
CA LEU A 9 -7.82 -23.82 25.09
C LEU A 9 -6.90 -24.08 26.29
N THR A 10 -5.76 -24.74 26.10
CA THR A 10 -4.63 -24.52 27.00
C THR A 10 -4.04 -23.20 26.54
N PRO A 11 -4.29 -22.09 27.24
CA PRO A 11 -3.73 -20.82 26.84
C PRO A 11 -2.21 -20.91 26.95
N PRO A 12 -1.46 -20.20 26.11
CA PRO A 12 -0.10 -19.82 26.48
C PRO A 12 -0.24 -19.02 27.78
N GLU A 13 0.29 -19.57 28.87
CA GLU A 13 0.24 -19.00 30.23
C GLU A 13 -1.15 -18.98 30.91
N ASN A 14 -1.52 -20.08 31.60
CA ASN A 14 -2.24 -20.14 32.90
C ASN A 14 -3.37 -19.10 33.23
N ASN A 15 -4.07 -18.51 32.26
CA ASN A 15 -4.99 -17.40 32.49
C ASN A 15 -6.46 -17.78 32.22
N GLN A 16 -7.36 -17.23 33.04
CA GLN A 16 -8.81 -17.45 32.92
C GLN A 16 -9.40 -16.54 31.83
N TYR A 17 -9.73 -17.11 30.68
CA TYR A 17 -10.47 -16.42 29.62
C TYR A 17 -11.97 -16.66 29.82
N LEU A 18 -12.79 -15.61 29.71
CA LEU A 18 -14.23 -15.75 29.48
C LEU A 18 -14.43 -15.88 27.97
N LEU A 19 -14.48 -17.11 27.49
CA LEU A 19 -14.72 -17.41 26.08
C LEU A 19 -16.15 -17.00 25.70
N TYR A 20 -16.30 -15.89 24.99
CA TYR A 20 -17.52 -15.58 24.26
C TYR A 20 -17.33 -16.04 22.81
N ILE A 21 -17.98 -17.16 22.45
CA ILE A 21 -18.12 -17.56 21.05
C ILE A 21 -19.22 -16.68 20.46
N ILE A 22 -18.84 -15.63 19.74
CA ILE A 22 -19.80 -14.88 18.94
C ILE A 22 -19.94 -15.62 17.61
N ASP A 23 -21.11 -16.20 17.38
CA ASP A 23 -21.48 -16.81 16.10
C ASP A 23 -21.30 -15.78 14.97
N SER A 24 -20.78 -16.29 13.85
CA SER A 24 -20.56 -15.62 12.58
C SER A 24 -21.53 -14.45 12.34
N HIS A 25 -21.01 -13.26 12.05
CA HIS A 25 -21.82 -12.28 11.33
C HIS A 25 -22.04 -12.83 9.92
N PRO A 26 -23.28 -13.10 9.47
CA PRO A 26 -23.56 -13.72 8.17
C PRO A 26 -23.19 -12.86 6.95
N THR A 27 -22.52 -11.71 7.15
CA THR A 27 -22.28 -10.69 6.13
C THR A 27 -20.82 -10.57 5.69
N ASP A 28 -19.86 -11.14 6.43
CA ASP A 28 -18.44 -11.06 6.09
C ASP A 28 -17.94 -12.42 5.59
N ASN A 29 -18.46 -12.85 4.44
CA ASN A 29 -18.04 -14.10 3.80
C ASN A 29 -16.64 -13.91 3.20
N ILE A 30 -15.61 -14.17 4.00
CA ILE A 30 -14.24 -14.35 3.52
C ILE A 30 -14.21 -15.65 2.71
N ASP A 31 -14.45 -15.57 1.41
CA ASP A 31 -14.03 -16.57 0.42
C ASP A 31 -14.21 -18.07 0.79
N GLY A 32 -15.35 -18.45 1.38
CA GLY A 32 -15.62 -19.86 1.74
C GLY A 32 -14.99 -20.30 3.05
N VAL A 33 -14.47 -19.37 3.85
CA VAL A 33 -13.89 -19.62 5.17
C VAL A 33 -14.88 -19.28 6.27
N SER A 34 -15.04 -20.22 7.19
CA SER A 34 -15.68 -19.97 8.48
C SER A 34 -14.61 -19.58 9.50
N TYR A 35 -14.91 -18.56 10.29
CA TYR A 35 -14.05 -18.05 11.35
C TYR A 35 -14.85 -17.72 12.61
N TYR A 36 -14.16 -17.66 13.74
CA TYR A 36 -14.68 -17.13 15.00
C TYR A 36 -13.81 -15.98 15.49
N VAL A 37 -14.43 -15.03 16.19
CA VAL A 37 -13.70 -14.02 16.98
C VAL A 37 -13.80 -14.44 18.44
N LEU A 38 -12.66 -14.73 19.06
CA LEU A 38 -12.54 -15.00 20.48
C LEU A 38 -12.37 -13.67 21.21
N LEU A 39 -13.20 -13.39 22.21
CA LEU A 39 -13.05 -12.21 23.07
C LEU A 39 -12.47 -12.61 24.43
N GLY A 40 -11.31 -12.06 24.77
CA GLY A 40 -10.69 -12.15 26.09
C GLY A 40 -10.81 -10.84 26.87
N LYS A 41 -10.77 -10.88 28.21
CA LYS A 41 -10.67 -9.67 29.03
C LYS A 41 -9.64 -9.84 30.14
N GLN A 42 -8.64 -8.96 30.19
CA GLN A 42 -7.59 -8.94 31.22
C GLN A 42 -7.35 -7.51 31.70
N ASP A 43 -7.33 -7.29 33.02
CA ASP A 43 -7.08 -5.98 33.65
C ASP A 43 -7.91 -4.81 33.10
N GLY A 44 -9.14 -5.11 32.66
CA GLY A 44 -10.04 -4.12 32.07
C GLY A 44 -9.87 -3.90 30.56
N LYS A 45 -8.85 -4.49 29.92
CA LYS A 45 -8.67 -4.51 28.46
C LYS A 45 -9.37 -5.72 27.86
N ILE A 46 -10.06 -5.51 26.74
CA ILE A 46 -10.65 -6.57 25.91
C ILE A 46 -9.66 -6.87 24.79
N TRP A 47 -9.45 -8.15 24.49
CA TRP A 47 -8.65 -8.63 23.36
C TRP A 47 -9.56 -9.43 22.44
N GLU A 48 -9.36 -9.31 21.13
CA GLU A 48 -10.13 -10.03 20.11
C GLU A 48 -9.15 -10.84 19.26
N GLU A 49 -9.38 -12.15 19.10
CA GLU A 49 -8.55 -13.02 18.26
C GLU A 49 -9.41 -13.69 17.19
N THR A 50 -9.08 -13.46 15.92
CA THR A 50 -9.76 -14.12 14.81
C THR A 50 -9.12 -15.47 14.52
N CYS A 51 -9.95 -16.50 14.48
CA CYS A 51 -9.56 -17.89 14.35
C CYS A 51 -10.23 -18.51 13.12
N ILE A 52 -9.44 -18.96 12.15
CA ILE A 52 -9.96 -19.67 10.97
C ILE A 52 -10.16 -21.13 11.32
N ILE A 53 -11.38 -21.63 11.20
CA ILE A 53 -11.76 -22.96 11.71
C ILE A 53 -12.15 -23.98 10.65
N SER A 54 -12.63 -23.53 9.48
CA SER A 54 -12.92 -24.42 8.36
C SER A 54 -12.96 -23.68 7.04
N TYR A 55 -12.57 -24.35 5.97
CA TYR A 55 -12.63 -23.86 4.61
C TYR A 55 -13.47 -24.79 3.73
N ASP A 56 -14.41 -24.21 3.00
CA ASP A 56 -15.18 -24.89 1.96
C ASP A 56 -14.35 -24.86 0.68
N ASP A 57 -13.72 -26.00 0.38
CA ASP A 57 -12.71 -26.27 -0.67
C ASP A 57 -13.21 -25.99 -2.10
N THR A 58 -13.57 -24.74 -2.36
CA THR A 58 -14.27 -24.26 -3.55
C THR A 58 -13.37 -23.43 -4.46
N LYS A 59 -12.22 -22.97 -3.95
CA LYS A 59 -11.26 -22.13 -4.69
C LYS A 59 -9.87 -22.75 -4.73
N GLU A 60 -9.15 -22.40 -5.80
CA GLU A 60 -7.76 -22.78 -6.00
C GLU A 60 -6.76 -21.87 -5.28
N SER A 61 -7.15 -20.64 -4.95
CA SER A 61 -6.28 -19.68 -4.24
C SER A 61 -7.10 -18.91 -3.22
N ILE A 62 -6.53 -18.74 -2.03
CA ILE A 62 -7.13 -17.94 -0.97
C ILE A 62 -6.13 -16.91 -0.42
N ASN A 63 -6.64 -15.69 -0.20
CA ASN A 63 -5.90 -14.63 0.45
C ASN A 63 -6.54 -14.35 1.81
N LEU A 64 -5.77 -14.56 2.88
CA LEU A 64 -6.22 -14.40 4.26
C LEU A 64 -5.53 -13.22 4.95
N SER A 65 -4.82 -12.37 4.20
CA SER A 65 -4.11 -11.20 4.74
C SER A 65 -4.99 -10.36 5.66
N ASN A 66 -4.50 -10.15 6.89
CA ASN A 66 -5.07 -9.33 7.96
C ASN A 66 -6.32 -9.91 8.63
N TRP A 67 -6.57 -11.22 8.51
CA TRP A 67 -7.81 -11.82 9.03
C TRP A 67 -7.63 -12.91 10.09
N ALA A 68 -6.43 -13.43 10.34
CA ALA A 68 -6.27 -14.56 11.25
C ALA A 68 -5.09 -14.37 12.21
N HIS A 69 -5.37 -14.57 13.50
CA HIS A 69 -4.35 -14.73 14.54
C HIS A 69 -3.91 -16.20 14.64
N VAL A 70 -4.84 -17.13 14.40
CA VAL A 70 -4.60 -18.59 14.45
C VAL A 70 -5.30 -19.29 13.30
N ILE A 71 -4.59 -20.20 12.63
CA ILE A 71 -5.21 -21.23 11.76
C ILE A 71 -5.46 -22.48 12.59
N TRP A 72 -6.73 -22.81 12.82
CA TRP A 72 -7.11 -23.87 13.74
C TRP A 72 -6.90 -25.27 13.18
N ARG A 73 -6.98 -26.23 14.11
CA ARG A 73 -6.86 -27.65 13.85
C ARG A 73 -7.77 -28.06 12.69
N ARG A 74 -7.17 -28.67 11.68
CA ARG A 74 -7.86 -29.22 10.49
C ARG A 74 -8.65 -28.20 9.66
N ALA A 75 -8.37 -26.89 9.80
CA ALA A 75 -9.17 -25.86 9.14
C ALA A 75 -9.22 -26.00 7.61
N PHE A 76 -8.16 -26.50 6.99
CA PHE A 76 -8.06 -26.76 5.56
C PHE A 76 -7.80 -28.24 5.25
N GLU A 77 -7.94 -29.15 6.22
CA GLU A 77 -7.57 -30.56 6.03
C GLU A 77 -8.28 -31.18 4.81
N GLY A 78 -7.51 -31.82 3.94
CA GLY A 78 -8.02 -32.52 2.77
C GLY A 78 -8.57 -31.60 1.68
N SER A 79 -8.24 -30.31 1.67
CA SER A 79 -8.64 -29.39 0.60
C SER A 79 -7.90 -29.77 -0.70
N GLU A 80 -8.60 -30.39 -1.64
CA GLU A 80 -8.06 -30.92 -2.89
C GLU A 80 -8.07 -29.87 -4.00
N ASN A 81 -8.91 -28.83 -3.95
CA ASN A 81 -8.90 -27.77 -4.96
C ASN A 81 -7.86 -26.69 -4.65
N LEU A 82 -7.53 -26.49 -3.38
CA LEU A 82 -6.61 -25.46 -2.90
C LEU A 82 -5.17 -25.67 -3.40
N LYS A 83 -4.64 -24.68 -4.11
CA LYS A 83 -3.26 -24.65 -4.65
C LYS A 83 -2.40 -23.59 -3.98
N GLU A 84 -2.97 -22.46 -3.59
CA GLU A 84 -2.24 -21.33 -3.00
C GLU A 84 -2.96 -20.77 -1.78
N VAL A 85 -2.18 -20.48 -0.73
CA VAL A 85 -2.64 -19.80 0.48
C VAL A 85 -1.69 -18.65 0.79
N ASN A 86 -2.22 -17.43 0.80
CA ASN A 86 -1.48 -16.27 1.28
C ASN A 86 -1.88 -15.93 2.73
N LEU A 87 -0.97 -16.17 3.68
CA LEU A 87 -1.14 -15.86 5.10
C LEU A 87 -0.37 -14.61 5.55
N ASP A 88 0.13 -13.78 4.63
CA ASP A 88 0.85 -12.52 4.93
C ASP A 88 -0.11 -11.52 5.62
N THR A 89 -0.31 -11.73 6.93
CA THR A 89 -1.42 -11.18 7.72
C THR A 89 -0.98 -10.15 8.75
N GLY A 90 0.32 -9.98 8.96
CA GLY A 90 0.87 -9.20 10.06
C GLY A 90 0.72 -9.89 11.43
N ASP A 91 -0.45 -10.46 11.74
CA ASP A 91 -0.79 -10.87 13.11
C ASP A 91 -0.98 -12.38 13.33
N LEU A 92 -0.75 -13.24 12.31
CA LEU A 92 -0.81 -14.69 12.47
C LEU A 92 0.33 -15.20 13.34
N VAL A 93 0.01 -15.85 14.46
CA VAL A 93 1.00 -16.37 15.41
C VAL A 93 1.10 -17.89 15.38
N GLN A 94 0.02 -18.60 15.05
CA GLN A 94 -0.02 -20.07 15.16
C GLN A 94 -0.72 -20.78 13.99
N ILE A 95 -0.14 -21.90 13.56
CA ILE A 95 -0.73 -22.88 12.64
C ILE A 95 -0.85 -24.22 13.36
N ALA A 96 -2.09 -24.62 13.67
CA ALA A 96 -2.37 -25.75 14.56
C ALA A 96 -2.30 -27.13 13.88
N GLU A 97 -2.43 -28.19 14.69
CA GLU A 97 -2.37 -29.60 14.28
C GLU A 97 -3.21 -29.88 13.01
N LYS A 98 -2.60 -30.52 12.01
CA LYS A 98 -3.26 -30.90 10.76
C LYS A 98 -3.96 -29.76 10.00
N ALA A 99 -3.63 -28.49 10.27
CA ALA A 99 -4.30 -27.34 9.66
C ALA A 99 -4.46 -27.45 8.13
N PHE A 100 -3.43 -27.94 7.42
CA PHE A 100 -3.41 -28.17 5.97
C PHE A 100 -3.13 -29.64 5.62
N SER A 101 -3.32 -30.58 6.55
CA SER A 101 -2.99 -31.98 6.32
C SER A 101 -3.78 -32.55 5.15
N GLY A 102 -3.13 -33.24 4.22
CA GLY A 102 -3.77 -33.90 3.08
C GLY A 102 -4.19 -32.96 1.95
N CYS A 103 -3.77 -31.69 1.95
CA CYS A 103 -3.98 -30.79 0.80
C CYS A 103 -3.07 -31.17 -0.37
N THR A 104 -3.48 -32.19 -1.14
CA THR A 104 -2.60 -32.83 -2.13
C THR A 104 -2.23 -31.95 -3.34
N ASN A 105 -3.01 -30.90 -3.60
CA ASN A 105 -2.76 -29.93 -4.66
C ASN A 105 -2.18 -28.60 -4.15
N LEU A 106 -1.92 -28.46 -2.85
CA LEU A 106 -1.35 -27.26 -2.27
C LEU A 106 0.11 -27.12 -2.71
N GLU A 107 0.36 -26.13 -3.55
CA GLU A 107 1.65 -25.82 -4.15
C GLU A 107 2.37 -24.71 -3.36
N ARG A 108 1.63 -23.76 -2.80
CA ARG A 108 2.20 -22.54 -2.22
C ARG A 108 1.52 -22.11 -0.94
N VAL A 109 2.33 -21.86 0.09
CA VAL A 109 1.87 -21.16 1.30
C VAL A 109 2.88 -20.08 1.67
N ILE A 110 2.44 -18.82 1.72
CA ILE A 110 3.23 -17.70 2.22
C ILE A 110 2.97 -17.58 3.73
N ILE A 111 4.01 -17.74 4.56
CA ILE A 111 3.91 -17.69 6.02
C ILE A 111 4.63 -16.42 6.52
N PRO A 112 3.96 -15.53 7.29
CA PRO A 112 4.57 -14.30 7.79
C PRO A 112 5.61 -14.60 8.88
N ASP A 113 6.54 -13.66 9.09
CA ASP A 113 7.59 -13.78 10.11
C ASP A 113 7.08 -13.68 11.56
N THR A 114 5.79 -13.36 11.74
CA THR A 114 5.12 -13.29 13.03
C THR A 114 4.65 -14.64 13.57
N VAL A 115 4.65 -15.70 12.75
CA VAL A 115 4.33 -17.06 13.22
C VAL A 115 5.41 -17.53 14.19
N GLN A 116 4.97 -17.97 15.36
CA GLN A 116 5.82 -18.47 16.45
C GLN A 116 5.64 -19.97 16.69
N GLU A 117 4.56 -20.55 16.17
CA GLU A 117 4.29 -21.97 16.35
C GLU A 117 3.61 -22.58 15.12
N ILE A 118 4.14 -23.71 14.68
CA ILE A 118 3.57 -24.56 13.63
C ILE A 118 3.62 -25.99 14.16
N ALA A 119 2.48 -26.67 14.21
CA ALA A 119 2.42 -28.06 14.66
C ALA A 119 3.16 -28.99 13.67
N ASP A 120 3.83 -30.02 14.18
CA ASP A 120 4.65 -30.96 13.37
C ASP A 120 3.92 -31.53 12.15
N ASN A 121 2.63 -31.82 12.29
CA ASN A 121 1.79 -32.39 11.24
C ASN A 121 0.88 -31.37 10.53
N ALA A 122 1.14 -30.07 10.68
CA ALA A 122 0.33 -29.01 10.07
C ALA A 122 0.22 -29.15 8.54
N PHE A 123 1.30 -29.57 7.88
CA PHE A 123 1.39 -29.77 6.43
C PHE A 123 1.64 -31.24 6.04
N GLU A 124 1.20 -32.19 6.88
CA GLU A 124 1.35 -33.62 6.58
C GLU A 124 0.65 -33.99 5.26
N ASN A 125 1.26 -34.83 4.42
CA ASN A 125 0.70 -35.26 3.13
C ASN A 125 0.39 -34.13 2.12
N CYS A 126 1.23 -33.07 2.08
CA CYS A 126 1.21 -32.00 1.08
C CYS A 126 2.40 -32.12 0.09
N PRO A 127 2.38 -33.05 -0.88
CA PRO A 127 3.55 -33.44 -1.66
C PRO A 127 4.05 -32.39 -2.66
N LYS A 128 3.26 -31.35 -2.97
CA LYS A 128 3.61 -30.30 -3.93
C LYS A 128 4.04 -28.99 -3.27
N LEU A 129 4.04 -28.93 -1.94
CA LEU A 129 4.15 -27.70 -1.19
C LEU A 129 5.56 -27.11 -1.24
N THR A 130 5.61 -25.82 -1.57
CA THR A 130 6.74 -24.93 -1.27
C THR A 130 6.26 -23.84 -0.30
N LEU A 131 6.99 -23.65 0.79
CA LEU A 131 6.76 -22.57 1.75
C LEU A 131 7.52 -21.30 1.34
N TYR A 132 6.86 -20.14 1.40
CA TYR A 132 7.53 -18.85 1.24
C TYR A 132 7.68 -18.22 2.61
N VAL A 133 8.94 -18.04 3.03
CA VAL A 133 9.30 -17.67 4.39
C VAL A 133 10.25 -16.48 4.42
N THR A 134 10.32 -15.79 5.55
CA THR A 134 11.37 -14.79 5.80
C THR A 134 12.61 -15.47 6.38
N GLU A 135 13.80 -15.04 5.95
CA GLU A 135 15.07 -15.53 6.50
C GLU A 135 15.15 -15.28 8.02
N GLY A 136 15.53 -16.30 8.77
CA GLY A 136 15.58 -16.35 10.23
C GLY A 136 14.25 -16.59 10.94
N SER A 137 13.14 -16.76 10.22
CA SER A 137 11.81 -16.94 10.83
C SER A 137 11.59 -18.34 11.41
N TYR A 138 10.59 -18.48 12.30
CA TYR A 138 10.18 -19.80 12.81
C TYR A 138 9.75 -20.73 11.66
N ALA A 139 9.04 -20.18 10.67
CA ALA A 139 8.57 -20.94 9.50
C ALA A 139 9.73 -21.51 8.68
N GLU A 140 10.86 -20.79 8.59
CA GLU A 140 12.08 -21.31 7.95
C GLU A 140 12.63 -22.52 8.73
N GLN A 141 12.77 -22.40 10.06
CA GLN A 141 13.25 -23.50 10.89
C GLN A 141 12.35 -24.73 10.77
N TYR A 142 11.04 -24.53 10.83
CA TYR A 142 10.05 -25.58 10.63
C TYR A 142 10.21 -26.28 9.28
N ALA A 143 10.37 -25.51 8.19
CA ALA A 143 10.56 -26.06 6.85
C ALA A 143 11.83 -26.93 6.76
N ILE A 144 12.94 -26.46 7.35
CA ILE A 144 14.21 -27.19 7.41
C ILE A 144 14.05 -28.51 8.19
N GLU A 145 13.45 -28.47 9.38
CA GLU A 145 13.27 -29.64 10.25
C GLU A 145 12.39 -30.72 9.60
N HIS A 146 11.35 -30.30 8.89
CA HIS A 146 10.38 -31.19 8.24
C HIS A 146 10.72 -31.51 6.78
N GLN A 147 11.86 -31.01 6.27
CA GLN A 147 12.32 -31.21 4.89
C GLN A 147 11.30 -30.75 3.84
N ILE A 148 10.56 -29.69 4.14
CA ILE A 148 9.60 -29.08 3.23
C ILE A 148 10.36 -28.09 2.34
N PRO A 149 10.21 -28.13 1.00
CA PRO A 149 10.78 -27.13 0.12
C PRO A 149 10.37 -25.71 0.54
N TYR A 150 11.30 -24.76 0.47
CA TYR A 150 11.01 -23.38 0.79
C TYR A 150 11.78 -22.40 -0.10
N GLU A 151 11.22 -21.20 -0.23
CA GLU A 151 11.80 -20.03 -0.89
C GLU A 151 11.71 -18.81 0.02
N TYR A 152 12.61 -17.85 -0.17
CA TYR A 152 12.56 -16.62 0.60
C TYR A 152 11.61 -15.59 -0.02
N THR A 153 10.79 -14.97 0.83
CA THR A 153 10.11 -13.72 0.47
C THR A 153 11.14 -12.62 0.25
N PRO A 154 10.86 -11.63 -0.62
CA PRO A 154 11.74 -10.49 -0.79
C PRO A 154 11.96 -9.72 0.52
N THR A 155 13.09 -9.00 0.63
CA THR A 155 13.38 -8.14 1.78
C THR A 155 12.73 -6.77 1.58
N ALA A 156 12.23 -6.18 2.66
CA ALA A 156 11.59 -4.87 2.59
C ALA A 156 12.63 -3.77 2.32
N PRO A 157 12.31 -2.75 1.52
CA PRO A 157 13.10 -1.53 1.45
C PRO A 157 12.87 -0.72 2.74
N GLU A 158 13.85 -0.72 3.65
CA GLU A 158 13.75 -0.02 4.93
C GLU A 158 13.91 1.49 4.77
N ILE A 159 13.15 2.26 5.53
CA ILE A 159 13.20 3.72 5.49
C ILE A 159 14.50 4.20 6.17
N GLU A 160 15.45 4.69 5.39
CA GLU A 160 16.70 5.26 5.91
C GLU A 160 16.56 6.73 6.28
N LYS A 161 15.80 7.49 5.46
CA LYS A 161 15.67 8.94 5.65
C LYS A 161 14.37 9.46 5.06
N ILE A 162 13.68 10.28 5.85
CA ILE A 162 12.56 11.10 5.39
C ILE A 162 12.98 12.56 5.39
N THR A 163 12.75 13.25 4.28
CA THR A 163 12.98 14.70 4.16
C THR A 163 11.69 15.38 3.74
N VAL A 164 11.19 16.26 4.61
CA VAL A 164 10.08 17.16 4.28
C VAL A 164 10.65 18.50 3.82
N ASN A 165 10.29 18.91 2.61
CA ASN A 165 10.59 20.24 2.09
C ASN A 165 9.29 20.87 1.59
N LYS A 166 8.73 21.77 2.42
CA LYS A 166 7.40 22.36 2.20
C LYS A 166 6.36 21.27 2.07
N ASN A 167 5.78 21.10 0.88
CA ASN A 167 4.77 20.11 0.56
C ASN A 167 5.31 18.97 -0.32
N MET A 168 6.59 18.68 -0.17
CA MET A 168 7.24 17.52 -0.77
C MET A 168 7.76 16.61 0.33
N VAL A 169 7.53 15.32 0.17
CA VAL A 169 8.09 14.26 1.01
C VAL A 169 9.00 13.42 0.15
N THR A 170 10.29 13.41 0.47
CA THR A 170 11.28 12.55 -0.16
C THR A 170 11.71 11.48 0.83
N ILE A 171 11.65 10.23 0.41
CA ILE A 171 12.01 9.06 1.20
C ILE A 171 13.18 8.37 0.52
N GLN A 172 14.24 8.13 1.27
CA GLN A 172 15.37 7.30 0.88
C GLN A 172 15.20 5.93 1.54
N PHE A 173 15.39 4.87 0.75
CA PHE A 173 15.27 3.48 1.19
C PHE A 173 16.62 2.76 1.13
N SER A 174 16.75 1.72 1.95
CA SER A 174 17.84 0.75 1.86
C SER A 174 17.74 -0.08 0.58
N GLU A 175 18.79 -0.86 0.29
CA GLU A 175 18.69 -1.94 -0.68
C GLU A 175 17.63 -2.97 -0.24
N PHE A 176 16.99 -3.60 -1.22
CA PHE A 176 15.92 -4.58 -1.05
C PHE A 176 16.09 -5.69 -2.09
N THR A 177 15.49 -6.86 -1.85
CA THR A 177 15.39 -7.93 -2.86
C THR A 177 13.99 -7.98 -3.45
N GLY A 178 13.87 -8.54 -4.65
CA GLY A 178 12.62 -8.58 -5.41
C GLY A 178 12.64 -7.66 -6.63
N ASP A 179 11.57 -7.69 -7.41
CA ASP A 179 11.51 -7.04 -8.72
C ASP A 179 11.23 -5.54 -8.62
N MET A 180 10.49 -5.13 -7.59
CA MET A 180 10.06 -3.75 -7.38
C MET A 180 9.51 -3.57 -5.97
N TYR A 181 9.28 -2.33 -5.55
CA TYR A 181 8.52 -2.05 -4.33
C TYR A 181 7.39 -1.05 -4.53
N TYR A 182 6.44 -1.11 -3.60
CA TYR A 182 5.41 -0.10 -3.40
C TYR A 182 5.77 0.71 -2.16
N CYS A 183 5.79 2.05 -2.29
CA CYS A 183 5.84 2.96 -1.15
C CYS A 183 4.49 3.66 -1.01
N VAL A 184 3.94 3.66 0.19
CA VAL A 184 2.68 4.31 0.53
C VAL A 184 2.96 5.52 1.42
N LEU A 185 2.32 6.65 1.09
CA LEU A 185 2.18 7.81 1.96
C LEU A 185 0.70 7.89 2.34
N GLY A 186 0.35 7.33 3.50
CA GLY A 186 -1.01 7.20 4.02
C GLY A 186 -1.38 8.33 4.99
N THR A 187 -2.67 8.52 5.20
CA THR A 187 -3.25 9.49 6.17
C THR A 187 -3.74 8.84 7.44
N GLY A 188 -3.62 7.52 7.52
CA GLY A 188 -3.83 6.72 8.72
C GLY A 188 -2.86 5.55 8.71
N LYS A 189 -2.94 4.73 9.75
CA LYS A 189 -2.26 3.45 9.84
C LYS A 189 -3.16 2.44 10.52
N THR A 190 -2.92 1.17 10.25
CA THR A 190 -3.44 0.05 11.03
C THR A 190 -2.67 -0.06 12.36
N ASP A 191 -3.14 -0.94 13.25
CA ASP A 191 -2.53 -1.14 14.57
C ASP A 191 -1.12 -1.75 14.48
N ASP A 192 -0.91 -2.65 13.51
CA ASP A 192 0.39 -3.23 13.12
C ASP A 192 1.30 -2.25 12.34
N GLY A 193 0.87 -0.99 12.17
CA GLY A 193 1.70 0.07 11.63
C GLY A 193 1.75 0.15 10.11
N VAL A 194 0.84 -0.52 9.40
CA VAL A 194 0.73 -0.43 7.94
C VAL A 194 0.04 0.88 7.55
N PRO A 195 0.63 1.71 6.67
CA PRO A 195 0.02 2.95 6.23
C PRO A 195 -1.28 2.69 5.44
N VAL A 196 -2.37 3.30 5.91
CA VAL A 196 -3.70 3.20 5.29
C VAL A 196 -3.91 4.34 4.30
N ARG A 197 -4.40 3.98 3.11
CA ARG A 197 -4.86 4.94 2.12
C ARG A 197 -6.27 5.39 2.49
N SER A 198 -6.48 6.68 2.79
CA SER A 198 -7.83 7.25 2.84
C SER A 198 -7.98 8.39 1.83
N GLY A 199 -9.06 8.35 1.04
CA GLY A 199 -9.40 9.36 0.04
C GLY A 199 -8.30 9.64 -1.01
N ASN A 200 -8.29 10.88 -1.52
CA ASN A 200 -7.24 11.37 -2.44
C ASN A 200 -5.89 11.67 -1.75
N SER A 201 -5.80 11.44 -0.44
CA SER A 201 -4.64 11.79 0.39
C SER A 201 -3.63 10.64 0.54
N GLY A 202 -4.06 9.38 0.38
CA GLY A 202 -3.17 8.22 0.32
C GLY A 202 -2.50 8.05 -1.06
N ARG A 203 -1.17 8.18 -1.14
CA ARG A 203 -0.41 8.05 -2.40
C ARG A 203 0.41 6.76 -2.42
N ILE A 204 0.55 6.12 -3.58
CA ILE A 204 1.37 4.91 -3.76
C ILE A 204 2.32 5.08 -4.92
N ALA A 205 3.60 4.73 -4.76
CA ALA A 205 4.53 4.54 -5.89
C ALA A 205 4.24 3.22 -6.61
N VAL A 206 4.13 3.25 -7.96
CA VAL A 206 3.55 2.13 -8.74
C VAL A 206 4.49 0.93 -8.86
N SER A 207 5.78 1.19 -8.97
CA SER A 207 6.84 0.20 -9.13
C SER A 207 8.12 0.99 -9.25
N GLN A 208 8.99 0.84 -8.26
CA GLN A 208 10.28 1.54 -8.23
C GLN A 208 11.37 0.49 -8.06
N THR A 209 12.47 0.70 -8.76
CA THR A 209 13.74 -0.02 -8.58
C THR A 209 14.81 0.91 -8.02
N ASP A 210 14.56 2.22 -8.12
CA ASP A 210 15.28 3.29 -7.48
C ASP A 210 15.00 3.34 -5.98
N ASN A 211 16.06 3.55 -5.19
CA ASN A 211 15.99 3.57 -3.74
C ASN A 211 15.46 4.92 -3.16
N GLN A 212 14.75 5.70 -3.97
CA GLN A 212 14.22 6.99 -3.54
C GLN A 212 12.84 7.26 -4.15
N VAL A 213 11.91 7.73 -3.31
CA VAL A 213 10.58 8.18 -3.72
C VAL A 213 10.40 9.64 -3.36
N THR A 214 9.83 10.43 -4.26
CA THR A 214 9.41 11.81 -3.94
C THR A 214 7.94 12.00 -4.26
N PHE A 215 7.14 12.26 -3.23
CA PHE A 215 5.76 12.73 -3.34
C PHE A 215 5.74 14.26 -3.38
N ARG A 216 5.02 14.85 -4.35
CA ARG A 216 4.95 16.31 -4.52
C ARG A 216 3.54 16.84 -4.36
N ASN A 217 3.43 18.09 -3.90
CA ASN A 217 2.16 18.76 -3.69
C ASN A 217 1.25 17.98 -2.73
N VAL A 218 1.85 17.43 -1.68
CA VAL A 218 1.15 16.72 -0.60
C VAL A 218 0.33 17.75 0.18
N ALA A 219 -0.89 17.40 0.59
CA ALA A 219 -1.71 18.34 1.36
C ALA A 219 -1.09 18.60 2.75
N GLN A 220 -1.54 19.65 3.43
CA GLN A 220 -1.16 19.89 4.82
C GLN A 220 -1.73 18.78 5.71
N GLY A 221 -0.95 18.25 6.64
CA GLY A 221 -1.40 17.20 7.56
C GLY A 221 -0.28 16.25 8.00
N ASN A 222 -0.69 15.25 8.79
CA ASN A 222 0.17 14.17 9.26
C ASN A 222 0.03 12.95 8.35
N TYR A 223 1.15 12.29 8.09
CA TYR A 223 1.24 11.18 7.16
C TYR A 223 2.09 10.05 7.73
N TYR A 224 1.68 8.83 7.38
CA TYR A 224 2.38 7.58 7.70
C TYR A 224 2.97 7.00 6.41
N ILE A 225 4.19 6.48 6.51
CA ILE A 225 4.98 6.01 5.38
C ILE A 225 5.38 4.56 5.64
N GLY A 226 5.21 3.73 4.63
CA GLY A 226 5.67 2.36 4.65
C GLY A 226 5.92 1.89 3.22
N ALA A 227 6.83 0.94 3.08
CA ALA A 227 7.10 0.32 1.80
C ALA A 227 7.21 -1.19 1.92
N ARG A 228 6.89 -1.91 0.84
CA ARG A 228 7.11 -3.36 0.75
C ARG A 228 7.53 -3.75 -0.65
N ALA A 229 8.48 -4.66 -0.73
CA ALA A 229 8.94 -5.25 -1.98
C ALA A 229 7.92 -6.25 -2.52
N LEU A 230 8.04 -6.53 -3.81
CA LEU A 230 7.26 -7.47 -4.57
C LEU A 230 8.22 -8.27 -5.46
N SER A 231 8.14 -9.59 -5.37
CA SER A 231 8.67 -10.53 -6.36
C SER A 231 7.50 -11.14 -7.13
N LEU A 232 7.69 -11.31 -8.43
CA LEU A 232 6.78 -12.02 -9.32
C LEU A 232 7.31 -13.43 -9.54
N ASP A 233 6.54 -14.41 -9.09
CA ASP A 233 6.80 -15.81 -9.39
C ASP A 233 5.65 -16.35 -10.23
N GLY A 234 5.87 -16.40 -11.55
CA GLY A 234 4.81 -16.58 -12.54
C GLY A 234 3.80 -15.43 -12.49
N ASP A 235 2.52 -15.75 -12.31
CA ASP A 235 1.44 -14.77 -12.14
C ASP A 235 1.23 -14.36 -10.67
N ALA A 236 1.88 -15.04 -9.73
CA ALA A 236 1.67 -14.85 -8.32
C ALA A 236 2.61 -13.77 -7.74
N LYS A 237 2.08 -13.03 -6.76
CA LYS A 237 2.74 -11.88 -6.15
C LYS A 237 3.18 -12.24 -4.74
N VAL A 238 4.49 -12.28 -4.52
CA VAL A 238 5.08 -12.52 -3.22
C VAL A 238 5.57 -11.18 -2.67
N TYR A 239 4.94 -10.72 -1.58
CA TYR A 239 5.32 -9.47 -0.94
C TYR A 239 6.33 -9.73 0.17
N SER A 240 7.20 -8.75 0.40
CA SER A 240 7.90 -8.66 1.68
C SER A 240 6.92 -8.20 2.75
N LYS A 241 7.31 -8.33 4.02
CA LYS A 241 6.73 -7.53 5.08
C LYS A 241 6.82 -6.03 4.77
N TRP A 242 6.03 -5.23 5.46
CA TRP A 242 6.20 -3.79 5.44
C TRP A 242 7.51 -3.38 6.12
N SER A 243 8.14 -2.33 5.61
CA SER A 243 9.22 -1.61 6.27
C SER A 243 8.80 -1.12 7.65
N GLY A 244 9.78 -0.71 8.46
CA GLY A 244 9.49 0.12 9.63
C GLY A 244 8.63 1.33 9.25
N LEU A 245 7.68 1.69 10.12
CA LEU A 245 6.77 2.80 9.90
C LEU A 245 7.52 4.14 10.01
N GLY A 246 7.44 4.93 8.95
CA GLY A 246 7.89 6.31 8.92
C GLY A 246 6.75 7.30 9.13
N GLU A 247 7.06 8.49 9.62
CA GLU A 247 6.08 9.57 9.79
C GLU A 247 6.58 10.87 9.16
N ALA A 248 5.66 11.66 8.61
CA ALA A 248 5.94 12.97 8.06
C ALA A 248 4.80 13.95 8.35
N GLU A 249 5.16 15.17 8.73
CA GLU A 249 4.21 16.26 8.89
C GLU A 249 4.44 17.32 7.81
N ILE A 250 3.38 17.65 7.07
CA ILE A 250 3.34 18.81 6.18
C ILE A 250 2.65 19.94 6.93
N THR A 251 3.41 20.94 7.35
CA THR A 251 2.90 22.12 8.10
C THR A 251 2.46 23.26 7.20
N VAL A 252 2.97 23.32 5.97
CA VAL A 252 2.63 24.39 5.02
C VAL A 252 1.30 24.10 4.32
N THR A 253 0.51 25.14 4.09
CA THR A 253 -0.70 25.03 3.29
C THR A 253 -0.35 24.77 1.83
N THR A 254 -0.89 23.68 1.28
CA THR A 254 -0.79 23.38 -0.15
C THR A 254 -1.96 24.05 -0.88
N PRO A 255 -1.70 24.95 -1.84
CA PRO A 255 -2.78 25.61 -2.57
C PRO A 255 -3.60 24.62 -3.39
N GLU A 256 -4.88 24.93 -3.56
CA GLU A 256 -5.80 24.10 -4.35
C GLU A 256 -5.40 24.01 -5.82
N ARG A 257 -5.80 22.91 -6.46
CA ARG A 257 -5.50 22.63 -7.87
C ARG A 257 -6.24 23.62 -8.79
N PRO A 258 -5.54 24.40 -9.63
CA PRO A 258 -6.17 25.32 -10.56
C PRO A 258 -6.66 24.61 -11.83
N SER A 259 -7.40 25.33 -12.68
CA SER A 259 -7.84 24.84 -13.99
C SER A 259 -7.65 25.88 -15.11
N ILE A 260 -7.57 25.42 -16.36
CA ILE A 260 -7.48 26.31 -17.52
C ILE A 260 -8.87 26.43 -18.15
N LEU A 261 -9.46 27.62 -18.08
CA LEU A 261 -10.79 27.92 -18.62
C LEU A 261 -10.75 28.00 -20.14
N SER A 262 -9.81 28.76 -20.69
CA SER A 262 -9.67 28.89 -22.14
C SER A 262 -8.26 29.27 -22.58
N ILE A 263 -7.94 28.91 -23.82
CA ILE A 263 -6.73 29.31 -24.54
C ILE A 263 -7.16 29.87 -25.88
N THR A 264 -6.77 31.11 -26.17
CA THR A 264 -7.07 31.76 -27.44
C THR A 264 -5.79 32.13 -28.17
N GLN A 265 -5.65 31.67 -29.41
CA GLN A 265 -4.52 32.02 -30.28
C GLN A 265 -4.85 33.25 -31.14
N SER A 266 -3.91 34.19 -31.24
CA SER A 266 -3.93 35.30 -32.20
C SER A 266 -2.52 35.47 -32.77
N GLY A 267 -2.31 35.02 -34.01
CA GLY A 267 -0.98 34.90 -34.60
C GLY A 267 -0.07 34.01 -33.74
N ASN A 268 1.10 34.52 -33.35
CA ASN A 268 2.04 33.85 -32.47
C ASN A 268 1.81 34.11 -30.95
N ARG A 269 0.65 34.66 -30.59
CA ARG A 269 0.29 34.99 -29.21
C ARG A 269 -0.79 34.04 -28.69
N LEU A 270 -0.63 33.60 -27.45
CA LEU A 270 -1.57 32.70 -26.78
C LEU A 270 -2.05 33.39 -25.51
N ARG A 271 -3.34 33.73 -25.45
CA ARG A 271 -3.99 34.22 -24.23
C ARG A 271 -4.53 33.04 -23.44
N VAL A 272 -4.06 32.88 -22.22
CA VAL A 272 -4.43 31.80 -21.31
C VAL A 272 -5.25 32.39 -20.18
N VAL A 273 -6.47 31.89 -20.00
CA VAL A 273 -7.38 32.30 -18.93
C VAL A 273 -7.44 31.19 -17.89
N PRO A 274 -6.83 31.39 -16.71
CA PRO A 274 -6.90 30.41 -15.64
C PRO A 274 -8.19 30.58 -14.80
N SER A 275 -8.58 29.51 -14.12
CA SER A 275 -9.37 29.56 -12.89
C SER A 275 -8.41 29.33 -11.73
N ILE A 276 -8.19 30.38 -10.95
CA ILE A 276 -7.26 30.36 -9.81
C ILE A 276 -8.11 30.27 -8.54
N PRO A 277 -7.93 29.21 -7.72
CA PRO A 277 -8.60 29.12 -6.43
C PRO A 277 -8.23 30.27 -5.51
N ASP A 278 -9.15 30.59 -4.60
CA ASP A 278 -8.95 31.64 -3.61
C ASP A 278 -7.74 31.32 -2.70
N GLY A 279 -7.05 32.37 -2.25
CA GLY A 279 -5.88 32.25 -1.38
C GLY A 279 -4.54 32.01 -2.10
N ALA A 280 -4.51 31.86 -3.43
CA ALA A 280 -3.25 31.80 -4.18
C ALA A 280 -2.67 33.20 -4.47
N ASP A 281 -1.37 33.38 -4.23
CA ASP A 281 -0.64 34.64 -4.53
C ASP A 281 -0.36 34.83 -6.03
N GLY A 282 -0.43 33.74 -6.78
CA GLY A 282 -0.22 33.74 -8.21
C GLY A 282 -0.12 32.32 -8.76
N TYR A 283 0.33 32.24 -10.00
CA TYR A 283 0.49 30.96 -10.68
C TYR A 283 1.67 30.97 -11.65
N ILE A 284 2.17 29.79 -11.95
CA ILE A 284 3.07 29.55 -13.06
C ILE A 284 2.29 28.91 -14.19
N VAL A 285 2.40 29.47 -15.40
CA VAL A 285 1.94 28.83 -16.63
C VAL A 285 3.15 28.25 -17.33
N THR A 286 3.08 26.98 -17.74
CA THR A 286 4.17 26.30 -18.41
C THR A 286 3.66 25.61 -19.67
N VAL A 287 4.42 25.77 -20.74
CA VAL A 287 4.18 25.14 -22.04
C VAL A 287 5.33 24.17 -22.30
N GLY A 288 4.99 22.95 -22.69
CA GLY A 288 5.94 21.89 -23.02
C GLY A 288 5.56 21.21 -24.33
N CYS A 289 6.53 20.60 -24.99
CA CYS A 289 6.32 19.80 -26.20
C CYS A 289 5.88 18.35 -25.88
N GLY A 290 5.95 17.94 -24.62
CA GLY A 290 5.51 16.62 -24.15
C GLY A 290 4.81 16.69 -22.80
N THR A 291 4.58 15.51 -22.22
CA THR A 291 4.08 15.38 -20.84
C THR A 291 4.95 14.41 -20.03
N THR A 292 4.96 14.53 -18.71
CA THR A 292 5.53 13.55 -17.76
C THR A 292 4.77 13.56 -16.45
N LYS A 293 5.03 12.61 -15.54
CA LYS A 293 4.47 12.60 -14.18
C LYS A 293 5.18 13.64 -13.30
N ASN A 294 4.43 14.28 -12.41
CA ASN A 294 4.99 15.27 -11.48
C ASN A 294 5.70 14.65 -10.27
N ASP A 295 5.35 13.42 -9.92
CA ASP A 295 5.88 12.69 -8.78
C ASP A 295 5.87 11.18 -9.07
N SER A 296 6.40 10.37 -8.15
CA SER A 296 6.51 8.92 -8.32
C SER A 296 5.20 8.16 -8.06
N SER A 297 4.07 8.84 -7.83
CA SER A 297 2.83 8.18 -7.37
C SER A 297 1.87 7.74 -8.48
N THR A 298 0.95 6.82 -8.16
CA THR A 298 -0.19 6.40 -9.00
C THR A 298 -1.13 7.57 -9.31
N ALA A 299 -1.21 8.53 -8.39
CA ALA A 299 -2.05 9.73 -8.50
C ALA A 299 -1.30 10.93 -9.12
N ALA A 300 -0.10 10.71 -9.67
CA ALA A 300 0.71 11.77 -10.23
C ALA A 300 -0.03 12.52 -11.34
N ALA A 301 -0.17 13.84 -11.17
CA ALA A 301 -0.66 14.70 -12.24
C ALA A 301 0.34 14.75 -13.40
N ALA A 302 -0.17 14.73 -14.63
CA ALA A 302 0.65 15.02 -15.81
C ALA A 302 1.08 16.48 -15.81
N VAL A 303 2.34 16.74 -16.17
CA VAL A 303 2.93 18.09 -16.28
C VAL A 303 3.52 18.28 -17.66
N PRO A 304 3.63 19.53 -18.16
CA PRO A 304 4.34 19.77 -19.42
C PRO A 304 5.82 19.39 -19.29
N SER A 305 6.32 18.56 -20.21
CA SER A 305 7.73 18.19 -20.32
C SER A 305 8.34 18.79 -21.59
N GLN A 306 9.67 18.77 -21.71
CA GLN A 306 10.40 19.45 -22.80
C GLN A 306 9.98 20.92 -22.89
N LYS A 307 10.26 21.66 -21.81
CA LYS A 307 9.74 23.00 -21.55
C LYS A 307 10.07 23.96 -22.70
N ALA A 308 9.03 24.39 -23.42
CA ALA A 308 9.12 25.37 -24.49
C ALA A 308 9.05 26.82 -23.95
N GLY A 309 8.43 27.00 -22.79
CA GLY A 309 8.37 28.29 -22.12
C GLY A 309 7.58 28.24 -20.83
N SER A 310 7.80 29.23 -19.96
CA SER A 310 7.02 29.39 -18.75
C SER A 310 7.02 30.82 -18.28
N ARG A 311 5.96 31.20 -17.58
CA ARG A 311 5.80 32.54 -17.03
C ARG A 311 5.18 32.44 -15.65
N THR A 312 5.82 33.10 -14.68
CA THR A 312 5.20 33.38 -13.38
C THR A 312 4.33 34.62 -13.51
N VAL A 313 3.12 34.54 -12.96
CA VAL A 313 2.16 35.64 -12.90
C VAL A 313 1.84 35.89 -11.43
N SER A 314 2.03 37.12 -10.97
CA SER A 314 1.52 37.58 -9.68
C SER A 314 0.05 37.96 -9.85
N GLY A 315 -0.82 37.50 -8.95
CA GLY A 315 -2.27 37.65 -9.06
C GLY A 315 -2.93 36.60 -9.97
N THR A 316 -4.22 36.80 -10.24
CA THR A 316 -5.13 35.76 -10.78
C THR A 316 -5.59 36.00 -12.22
N GLY A 317 -5.17 37.12 -12.83
CA GLY A 317 -5.62 37.54 -14.15
C GLY A 317 -5.04 36.70 -15.30
N ALA A 318 -5.66 36.81 -16.48
CA ALA A 318 -5.20 36.13 -17.69
C ALA A 318 -3.78 36.56 -18.12
N VAL A 319 -3.07 35.65 -18.78
CA VAL A 319 -1.70 35.90 -19.26
C VAL A 319 -1.58 35.68 -20.75
N THR A 320 -0.81 36.53 -21.41
CA THR A 320 -0.44 36.33 -22.83
C THR A 320 0.98 35.83 -22.93
N LEU A 321 1.15 34.65 -23.53
CA LEU A 321 2.42 34.12 -24.01
C LEU A 321 2.65 34.63 -25.44
N ARG A 322 3.88 34.98 -25.78
CA ARG A 322 4.24 35.58 -27.07
C ARG A 322 5.29 34.72 -27.77
N ASN A 323 5.44 34.91 -29.08
CA ASN A 323 6.44 34.23 -29.89
C ASN A 323 6.31 32.70 -29.87
N ALA A 324 5.08 32.19 -29.80
CA ALA A 324 4.83 30.77 -29.94
C ALA A 324 5.20 30.32 -31.36
N LYS A 325 6.09 29.33 -31.47
CA LYS A 325 6.48 28.74 -32.75
C LYS A 325 5.41 27.73 -33.21
N PRO A 326 5.31 27.45 -34.51
CA PRO A 326 4.45 26.38 -34.99
C PRO A 326 4.80 25.03 -34.35
N GLY A 327 3.79 24.27 -33.93
CA GLY A 327 3.99 23.01 -33.23
C GLY A 327 2.82 22.61 -32.33
N THR A 328 2.88 21.38 -31.82
CA THR A 328 1.93 20.86 -30.83
C THR A 328 2.52 20.98 -29.43
N TYR A 329 1.70 21.45 -28.50
CA TYR A 329 2.13 21.75 -27.14
C TYR A 329 1.09 21.29 -26.11
N TYR A 330 1.58 21.12 -24.89
CA TYR A 330 0.79 20.91 -23.69
C TYR A 330 1.01 22.10 -22.75
N ILE A 331 -0.07 22.67 -22.25
CA ILE A 331 -0.03 23.75 -21.28
C ILE A 331 -0.67 23.30 -19.97
N GLY A 332 0.04 23.60 -18.89
CA GLY A 332 -0.43 23.40 -17.52
C GLY A 332 -0.20 24.67 -16.72
N ILE A 333 -1.02 24.85 -15.69
CA ILE A 333 -0.83 25.88 -14.68
C ILE A 333 -0.71 25.25 -13.29
N GLN A 334 0.05 25.90 -12.42
CA GLN A 334 0.21 25.51 -11.02
C GLN A 334 0.15 26.79 -10.18
N THR A 335 -0.74 26.85 -9.20
CA THR A 335 -0.82 28.00 -8.29
C THR A 335 0.27 27.90 -7.25
N PHE A 336 0.60 29.04 -6.64
CA PHE A 336 1.50 29.07 -5.50
C PHE A 336 1.02 30.04 -4.43
N ILE A 337 1.38 29.72 -3.20
CA ILE A 337 1.40 30.63 -2.06
C ILE A 337 2.87 30.97 -1.78
N ARG A 338 3.15 32.21 -1.43
CA ARG A 338 4.47 32.75 -1.14
C ARG A 338 4.63 32.94 0.36
N SER A 339 5.63 32.31 0.92
CA SER A 339 6.05 32.50 2.31
C SER A 339 6.76 33.84 2.50
N SER A 340 6.90 34.28 3.76
CA SER A 340 7.57 35.53 4.13
C SER A 340 9.04 35.60 3.69
N ASP A 341 9.70 34.45 3.59
CA ASP A 341 11.06 34.31 3.05
C ASP A 341 11.13 34.41 1.50
N GLY A 342 10.00 34.68 0.84
CA GLY A 342 9.87 34.79 -0.61
C GLY A 342 9.76 33.44 -1.34
N SER A 343 9.89 32.34 -0.62
CA SER A 343 9.83 31.00 -1.18
C SER A 343 8.38 30.61 -1.51
N LYS A 344 8.19 29.71 -2.48
CA LYS A 344 6.85 29.32 -2.96
C LYS A 344 6.50 27.88 -2.62
N THR A 345 5.24 27.65 -2.26
CA THR A 345 4.61 26.34 -2.11
C THR A 345 3.58 26.19 -3.21
N TYR A 346 3.65 25.09 -3.98
CA TYR A 346 2.87 24.93 -5.21
C TYR A 346 1.71 23.94 -5.05
N SER A 347 0.61 24.18 -5.75
CA SER A 347 -0.53 23.25 -5.88
C SER A 347 -0.18 22.03 -6.71
N GLN A 348 -1.12 21.09 -6.88
CA GLN A 348 -1.06 20.17 -8.03
C GLN A 348 -1.17 20.94 -9.35
N TRP A 349 -0.62 20.38 -10.44
CA TRP A 349 -0.82 20.92 -11.79
C TRP A 349 -2.28 20.79 -12.23
N SER A 350 -2.78 21.80 -12.93
CA SER A 350 -4.06 21.71 -13.64
C SER A 350 -4.09 20.51 -14.59
N PRO A 351 -5.26 19.96 -14.93
CA PRO A 351 -5.37 19.09 -16.10
C PRO A 351 -4.73 19.80 -17.31
N LEU A 352 -3.85 19.08 -18.01
CA LEU A 352 -3.14 19.66 -19.14
C LEU A 352 -4.10 19.91 -20.31
N LYS A 353 -3.93 21.04 -20.99
CA LYS A 353 -4.60 21.31 -22.26
C LYS A 353 -3.60 21.13 -23.40
N ARG A 354 -3.95 20.30 -24.38
CA ARG A 354 -3.20 20.17 -25.63
C ARG A 354 -3.69 21.23 -26.62
N PHE A 355 -2.76 21.84 -27.35
CA PHE A 355 -3.09 22.78 -28.42
C PHE A 355 -2.01 22.76 -29.51
N THR A 356 -2.33 23.34 -30.67
CA THR A 356 -1.41 23.43 -31.80
C THR A 356 -1.35 24.88 -32.27
N VAL A 357 -0.12 25.39 -32.41
CA VAL A 357 0.15 26.68 -33.03
C VAL A 357 0.34 26.44 -34.51
N LYS A 358 -0.52 27.07 -35.32
CA LYS A 358 -0.42 27.06 -36.78
C LYS A 358 0.71 27.95 -37.29
#